data_AF-A0A7X8XPL0-F1
#
_entry.id   AF-A0A7X8XPL0-F1
#
_cell.length_a   1.000
_cell.length_b   1.000
_cell.length_c   1.000
_cell.angle_alpha   90.00
_cell.angle_beta   90.00
_cell.angle_gamma   90.00
#
_symmetry.space_group_name_H-M   'P 1'
#
loop_
_entity.id
_entity.type
_entity.pdbx_description
1 polymer ?
#
loop_
_entity_poly.entity_id
_entity_poly.type
_entity_poly.pdbx_seq_one_letter_code
_entity_poly.pdbx_strand_id
1 'polypeptide(L)'
;MNRSLARGLLVVLGLVWLLFLGFLVSQELRRASGNLPDFVRYPYLEAESCRRCHEETWRQWSASPHAKALSSLQPRNMSRAEKIRTCLPCHAPQPVLLTGLGKSPIPRSVRRGEGVGCTTCHLCPEGLASARHGARGACRPVYQPALSSVELCQSCHNAHNTVDQWRESEWSRRGVDCRACHMPAGDHSSPGAHDPRALSRALELSARVGAGALQVVVRNIGAGHNIPSGRRSRSLDLVVDFQPSGGVERFRFRNPFPGEGGVNTQLPSGKARVLNWPLPSATGSARVRLIFQFRPGQRDSVGTLVRECTVDW
;
A
#
# COMPACT_ATOMS: atom_id res chain seq x y z
N MET A 1 14.53 79.37 -2.28
CA MET A 1 13.97 78.05 -2.65
C MET A 1 13.05 77.58 -1.52
N ASN A 2 11.76 77.40 -1.80
CA ASN A 2 10.73 77.25 -0.77
C ASN A 2 10.88 75.92 -0.02
N ARG A 3 11.01 75.93 1.31
CA ARG A 3 11.24 74.72 2.15
C ARG A 3 10.17 73.64 1.94
N SER A 4 8.97 74.03 1.51
CA SER A 4 7.88 73.11 1.13
C SER A 4 8.17 72.33 -0.15
N LEU A 5 8.71 72.98 -1.19
CA LEU A 5 9.08 72.34 -2.47
C LEU A 5 10.23 71.34 -2.29
N ALA A 6 11.22 71.69 -1.46
CA ALA A 6 12.34 70.79 -1.15
C ALA A 6 11.88 69.52 -0.39
N ARG A 7 10.92 69.66 0.53
CA ARG A 7 10.32 68.52 1.24
C ARG A 7 9.48 67.63 0.31
N GLY A 8 8.69 68.23 -0.58
CA GLY A 8 7.94 67.48 -1.60
C GLY A 8 8.84 66.66 -2.52
N LEU A 9 9.94 67.26 -2.98
CA LEU A 9 10.91 66.57 -3.84
C LEU A 9 11.60 65.40 -3.13
N LEU A 10 11.99 65.56 -1.86
CA LEU A 10 12.59 64.48 -1.07
C LEU A 10 11.62 63.32 -0.83
N VAL A 11 10.34 63.60 -0.61
CA VAL A 11 9.31 62.56 -0.47
C VAL A 11 9.12 61.79 -1.78
N VAL A 12 9.04 62.49 -2.92
CA VAL A 12 8.92 61.84 -4.24
C VAL A 12 10.15 61.00 -4.55
N LEU A 13 11.36 61.51 -4.31
CA LEU A 13 12.60 60.76 -4.50
C LEU A 13 12.66 59.52 -3.59
N GLY A 14 12.22 59.64 -2.33
CA GLY A 14 12.12 58.51 -1.40
C GLY A 14 11.14 57.43 -1.89
N LEU A 15 9.97 57.82 -2.40
CA LEU A 15 8.98 56.90 -2.96
C LEU A 15 9.49 56.21 -4.23
N VAL A 16 10.14 56.94 -5.14
CA VAL A 16 10.77 56.38 -6.34
C VAL A 16 11.86 55.38 -5.96
N TRP A 17 12.67 55.69 -4.95
CA TRP A 17 13.72 54.80 -4.48
C TRP A 17 13.16 53.53 -3.84
N LEU A 18 12.08 53.63 -3.05
CA LEU A 18 11.37 52.46 -2.49
C LEU A 18 10.75 51.57 -3.59
N LEU A 19 10.16 52.18 -4.62
CA LEU A 19 9.62 51.43 -5.77
C LEU A 19 10.75 50.72 -6.54
N PHE A 20 11.88 51.39 -6.74
CA PHE A 20 13.06 50.80 -7.38
C PHE A 20 13.65 49.65 -6.56
N LEU A 21 13.77 49.82 -5.24
CA LEU A 21 14.22 48.76 -4.34
C LEU A 21 13.27 47.56 -4.34
N GLY A 22 11.95 47.81 -4.30
CA GLY A 22 10.93 46.78 -4.43
C GLY A 22 11.01 46.02 -5.76
N PHE A 23 11.27 46.73 -6.86
CA PHE A 23 11.52 46.12 -8.16
C PHE A 23 12.77 45.22 -8.15
N LEU A 24 13.90 45.68 -7.59
CA LEU A 24 15.12 44.87 -7.49
C LEU A 24 14.92 43.61 -6.64
N VAL A 25 14.27 43.73 -5.47
CA VAL A 25 13.94 42.57 -4.63
C VAL A 25 13.02 41.59 -5.39
N SER A 26 12.04 42.09 -6.14
CA SER A 26 11.17 41.24 -6.95
C SER A 26 11.90 40.53 -8.10
N GLN A 27 12.94 41.15 -8.67
CA GLN A 27 13.78 40.56 -9.71
C GLN A 27 14.66 39.45 -9.13
N GLU A 28 15.28 39.68 -7.97
CA GLU A 28 16.09 38.67 -7.29
C GLU A 28 15.25 37.49 -6.78
N LEU A 29 14.06 37.73 -6.24
CA LEU A 29 13.13 36.66 -5.88
C LEU A 29 12.70 35.83 -7.10
N ARG A 30 12.50 36.46 -8.27
CA ARG A 30 12.20 35.78 -9.54
C ARG A 30 13.38 34.96 -10.06
N ARG A 31 14.62 35.47 -9.96
CA ARG A 31 15.84 34.73 -10.31
C ARG A 31 16.06 33.54 -9.38
N ALA A 32 15.91 33.74 -8.07
CA ALA A 32 16.03 32.69 -7.07
C ALA A 32 14.97 31.58 -7.28
N SER A 33 13.72 31.94 -7.58
CA SER A 33 12.65 30.98 -7.87
C SER A 33 12.75 30.31 -9.26
N GLY A 34 13.50 30.90 -10.19
CA GLY A 34 13.90 30.29 -11.47
C GLY A 34 14.94 29.18 -11.32
N ASN A 35 15.77 29.24 -10.27
CA ASN A 35 16.87 28.30 -9.99
C ASN A 35 16.57 27.29 -8.88
N LEU A 36 15.33 27.24 -8.36
CA LEU A 36 14.96 26.21 -7.40
C LEU A 36 14.97 24.85 -8.10
N PRO A 37 15.60 23.82 -7.50
CA PRO A 37 15.54 22.47 -8.03
C PRO A 37 14.09 22.05 -8.24
N ASP A 38 13.83 21.31 -9.30
CA ASP A 38 12.49 20.89 -9.70
C ASP A 38 11.71 20.24 -8.55
N PHE A 39 12.37 19.42 -7.71
CA PHE A 39 11.75 18.80 -6.52
C PHE A 39 11.19 19.80 -5.48
N VAL A 40 11.63 21.06 -5.48
CA VAL A 40 11.09 22.15 -4.64
C VAL A 40 9.81 22.74 -5.23
N ARG A 41 9.60 22.65 -6.56
CA ARG A 41 8.35 23.06 -7.24
C ARG A 41 7.25 21.99 -7.16
N TYR A 42 7.60 20.72 -7.04
CA TYR A 42 6.66 19.59 -7.06
C TYR A 42 5.92 19.19 -5.76
N PRO A 43 6.18 19.69 -4.53
CA PRO A 43 5.43 19.24 -3.35
C PRO A 43 3.93 19.65 -3.40
N TYR A 44 3.56 20.48 -4.37
CA TYR A 44 2.19 20.92 -4.62
C TYR A 44 1.49 20.20 -5.78
N LEU A 45 2.14 19.29 -6.53
CA LEU A 45 1.44 18.55 -7.58
C LEU A 45 0.45 17.57 -6.95
N GLU A 46 -0.82 17.85 -7.15
CA GLU A 46 -1.92 16.96 -6.79
C GLU A 46 -2.06 15.87 -7.84
N ALA A 47 -2.61 14.73 -7.42
CA ALA A 47 -2.94 13.64 -8.34
C ALA A 47 -3.84 14.11 -9.51
N GLU A 48 -4.70 15.11 -9.28
CA GLU A 48 -5.54 15.73 -10.32
C GLU A 48 -4.72 16.37 -11.45
N SER A 49 -3.52 16.88 -11.16
CA SER A 49 -2.62 17.39 -12.20
C SER A 49 -2.17 16.28 -13.15
N CYS A 50 -1.94 15.07 -12.61
CA CYS A 50 -1.58 13.89 -13.39
C CYS A 50 -2.77 13.38 -14.23
N ARG A 51 -3.99 13.44 -13.68
CA ARG A 51 -5.23 13.00 -14.36
C ARG A 51 -5.43 13.64 -15.74
N ARG A 52 -5.05 14.92 -15.90
CA ARG A 52 -5.17 15.67 -17.16
C ARG A 52 -4.51 14.98 -18.36
N CYS A 53 -3.51 14.13 -18.14
CA CYS A 53 -2.83 13.36 -19.18
C CYS A 53 -2.87 11.84 -18.93
N HIS A 54 -3.10 11.41 -17.69
CA HIS A 54 -3.08 10.01 -17.25
C HIS A 54 -4.41 9.61 -16.58
N GLU A 55 -5.52 9.88 -17.24
CA GLU A 55 -6.86 9.67 -16.67
C GLU A 55 -7.10 8.20 -16.24
N GLU A 56 -6.72 7.24 -17.09
CA GLU A 56 -6.83 5.82 -16.80
C GLU A 56 -6.04 5.43 -15.55
N THR A 57 -4.76 5.77 -15.50
CA THR A 57 -3.87 5.50 -14.37
C THR A 57 -4.38 6.17 -13.10
N TRP A 58 -4.88 7.41 -13.20
CA TRP A 58 -5.48 8.11 -12.08
C TRP A 58 -6.74 7.39 -11.57
N ARG A 59 -7.59 6.87 -12.45
CA ARG A 59 -8.80 6.12 -12.08
C ARG A 59 -8.45 4.82 -11.35
N GLN A 60 -7.44 4.10 -11.86
CA GLN A 60 -6.92 2.90 -11.21
C GLN A 60 -6.39 3.21 -9.80
N TRP A 61 -5.55 4.24 -9.68
CA TRP A 61 -4.98 4.67 -8.41
C TRP A 61 -6.06 5.16 -7.43
N SER A 62 -6.99 6.02 -7.85
CA SER A 62 -7.98 6.64 -6.94
C SER A 62 -8.92 5.61 -6.32
N ALA A 63 -9.19 4.51 -7.02
CA ALA A 63 -9.94 3.37 -6.49
C ALA A 63 -9.11 2.44 -5.58
N SER A 64 -7.78 2.51 -5.65
CA SER A 64 -6.85 1.57 -4.99
C SER A 64 -6.77 1.73 -3.46
N PRO A 65 -6.25 0.72 -2.74
CA PRO A 65 -5.87 0.85 -1.35
C PRO A 65 -4.77 1.90 -1.09
N HIS A 66 -3.94 2.24 -2.08
CA HIS A 66 -2.90 3.27 -1.96
C HIS A 66 -3.49 4.67 -1.82
N ALA A 67 -4.45 5.05 -2.67
CA ALA A 67 -5.16 6.33 -2.52
C ALA A 67 -5.94 6.41 -1.20
N LYS A 68 -6.49 5.27 -0.76
CA LYS A 68 -7.25 5.15 0.49
C LYS A 68 -6.38 4.88 1.72
N ALA A 69 -5.05 4.93 1.58
CA ALA A 69 -4.14 4.49 2.64
C ALA A 69 -4.44 5.24 3.94
N LEU A 70 -4.42 6.57 3.94
CA LEU A 70 -4.66 7.33 5.16
C LEU A 70 -6.08 7.16 5.72
N SER A 71 -7.11 7.26 4.87
CA SER A 71 -8.50 7.19 5.30
C SER A 71 -8.92 5.81 5.81
N SER A 72 -8.22 4.76 5.39
CA SER A 72 -8.42 3.38 5.90
C SER A 72 -7.79 3.11 7.27
N LEU A 73 -7.07 4.08 7.86
CA LEU A 73 -6.51 3.92 9.19
C LEU A 73 -7.63 3.75 10.22
N GLN A 74 -7.58 2.63 10.92
CA GLN A 74 -8.50 2.38 12.01
C GLN A 74 -8.13 3.22 13.23
N PRO A 75 -9.12 3.70 14.00
CA PRO A 75 -8.87 4.37 15.27
C PRO A 75 -8.05 3.47 16.18
N ARG A 76 -6.98 4.03 16.74
CA ARG A 76 -6.20 3.41 17.82
C ARG A 76 -6.03 4.43 18.93
N ASN A 77 -6.05 3.95 20.18
CA ASN A 77 -5.64 4.72 21.36
C ASN A 77 -4.12 4.90 21.33
N MET A 78 -3.70 5.84 20.50
CA MET A 78 -2.32 6.29 20.34
C MET A 78 -2.32 7.81 20.31
N SER A 79 -1.31 8.42 20.91
CA SER A 79 -1.09 9.85 20.84
C SER A 79 -0.93 10.30 19.39
N ARG A 80 -1.15 11.59 19.14
CA ARG A 80 -0.92 12.20 17.82
C ARG A 80 0.52 12.00 17.36
N ALA A 81 1.49 12.16 18.26
CA ALA A 81 2.91 11.99 17.96
C ALA A 81 3.23 10.54 17.52
N GLU A 82 2.70 9.55 18.23
CA GLU A 82 2.90 8.14 17.86
C GLU A 82 2.26 7.81 16.51
N LYS A 83 1.04 8.30 16.22
CA LYS A 83 0.39 8.12 14.91
C LYS A 83 1.24 8.71 13.78
N ILE A 84 1.80 9.91 14.00
CA ILE A 84 2.69 10.55 13.03
C ILE A 84 3.96 9.73 12.81
N ARG A 85 4.56 9.19 13.87
CA ARG A 85 5.81 8.43 13.80
C ARG A 85 5.64 7.02 13.22
N THR A 86 4.51 6.37 13.47
CA THR A 86 4.33 4.93 13.19
C THR A 86 3.43 4.64 12.00
N CYS A 87 2.39 5.45 11.76
CA CYS A 87 1.43 5.20 10.70
C CYS A 87 1.74 6.02 9.44
N LEU A 88 1.98 7.31 9.60
CA LEU A 88 2.10 8.22 8.45
C LEU A 88 3.29 7.93 7.51
N PRO A 89 4.43 7.37 7.94
CA PRO A 89 5.48 6.92 7.03
C PRO A 89 5.00 6.02 5.89
N CYS A 90 3.98 5.19 6.12
CA CYS A 90 3.41 4.32 5.09
C CYS A 90 2.07 4.82 4.55
N HIS A 91 1.35 5.64 5.33
CA HIS A 91 -0.01 6.05 5.04
C HIS A 91 -0.15 7.42 4.37
N ALA A 92 0.86 8.26 4.54
CA ALA A 92 1.01 9.52 3.85
C ALA A 92 2.52 9.80 3.67
N PRO A 93 3.23 8.99 2.89
CA PRO A 93 4.67 9.15 2.67
C PRO A 93 5.00 10.36 1.78
N GLN A 94 6.16 10.96 2.04
CA GLN A 94 6.92 11.74 1.07
C GLN A 94 7.41 10.85 -0.08
N PRO A 95 7.94 11.42 -1.18
CA PRO A 95 8.53 10.63 -2.24
C PRO A 95 9.61 9.67 -1.74
N VAL A 96 9.48 8.39 -2.07
CA VAL A 96 10.39 7.33 -1.64
C VAL A 96 11.79 7.56 -2.19
N LEU A 97 11.89 8.04 -3.43
CA LEU A 97 13.16 8.32 -4.09
C LEU A 97 13.93 9.50 -3.46
N LEU A 98 13.26 10.34 -2.66
CA LEU A 98 13.92 11.38 -1.85
C LEU A 98 14.39 10.83 -0.49
N THR A 99 13.67 9.87 0.09
CA THR A 99 14.07 9.25 1.37
C THR A 99 15.17 8.20 1.19
N GLY A 100 15.12 7.47 0.08
CA GLY A 100 15.99 6.34 -0.25
C GLY A 100 15.22 5.01 -0.28
N LEU A 101 15.56 4.17 -1.26
CA LEU A 101 14.96 2.86 -1.47
C LEU A 101 15.16 1.94 -0.26
N GLY A 102 14.14 1.12 0.03
CA GLY A 102 14.16 0.16 1.14
C GLY A 102 14.12 0.78 2.55
N LYS A 103 14.25 2.11 2.66
CA LYS A 103 14.12 2.83 3.93
C LYS A 103 12.67 3.16 4.22
N SER A 104 12.31 3.21 5.51
CA SER A 104 11.00 3.72 5.92
C SER A 104 10.84 5.17 5.45
N PRO A 105 9.78 5.51 4.71
CA PRO A 105 9.59 6.87 4.22
C PRO A 105 9.40 7.87 5.34
N ILE A 106 9.69 9.14 5.04
CA ILE A 106 9.33 10.25 5.90
C ILE A 106 7.87 10.62 5.63
N PRO A 107 7.04 10.93 6.64
CA PRO A 107 5.66 11.35 6.40
C PRO A 107 5.61 12.74 5.75
N ARG A 108 4.74 12.93 4.75
CA ARG A 108 4.54 14.24 4.12
C ARG A 108 3.77 15.19 5.02
N SER A 109 4.06 16.49 4.92
CA SER A 109 3.41 17.55 5.69
C SER A 109 2.12 18.05 5.03
N VAL A 110 2.04 17.99 3.70
CA VAL A 110 0.93 18.49 2.88
C VAL A 110 0.23 17.36 2.13
N ARG A 111 -1.01 17.58 1.69
CA ARG A 111 -1.79 16.66 0.83
C ARG A 111 -1.92 15.23 1.35
N ARG A 112 -1.87 15.03 2.67
CA ARG A 112 -1.95 13.69 3.30
C ARG A 112 -3.19 12.89 2.88
N GLY A 113 -4.27 13.58 2.52
CA GLY A 113 -5.53 12.97 2.06
C GLY A 113 -5.41 12.10 0.81
N GLU A 114 -4.37 12.27 -0.02
CA GLU A 114 -4.14 11.40 -1.18
C GLU A 114 -3.48 10.05 -0.81
N GLY A 115 -3.27 9.75 0.48
CA GLY A 115 -2.68 8.48 0.91
C GLY A 115 -1.24 8.26 0.39
N VAL A 116 -1.04 7.22 -0.40
CA VAL A 116 0.17 6.98 -1.21
C VAL A 116 -0.12 7.50 -2.61
N GLY A 117 0.30 8.74 -2.91
CA GLY A 117 -0.08 9.46 -4.14
C GLY A 117 0.91 9.25 -5.31
N CYS A 118 0.63 9.85 -6.47
CA CYS A 118 1.47 9.72 -7.66
C CYS A 118 2.93 10.12 -7.39
N THR A 119 3.14 11.27 -6.74
CA THR A 119 4.48 11.80 -6.43
C THR A 119 5.19 11.00 -5.34
N THR A 120 4.49 10.18 -4.55
CA THR A 120 5.16 9.27 -3.60
C THR A 120 6.12 8.32 -4.33
N CYS A 121 5.72 7.79 -5.48
CA CYS A 121 6.57 6.91 -6.27
C CYS A 121 7.32 7.68 -7.35
N HIS A 122 6.62 8.57 -8.07
CA HIS A 122 7.10 9.20 -9.30
C HIS A 122 7.82 10.53 -9.14
N LEU A 123 8.17 10.98 -7.93
CA LEU A 123 9.00 12.17 -7.75
C LEU A 123 10.39 11.78 -7.24
N CYS A 124 11.43 12.18 -7.97
CA CYS A 124 12.84 12.01 -7.61
C CYS A 124 13.54 13.38 -7.56
N PRO A 125 14.80 13.47 -7.13
CA PRO A 125 15.54 14.73 -7.08
C PRO A 125 15.57 15.46 -8.44
N GLU A 126 15.64 14.71 -9.54
CA GLU A 126 15.73 15.22 -10.91
C GLU A 126 14.36 15.60 -11.51
N GLY A 127 13.27 15.41 -10.78
CA GLY A 127 11.91 15.74 -11.21
C GLY A 127 10.96 14.55 -11.27
N LEU A 128 9.98 14.59 -12.18
CA LEU A 128 9.02 13.51 -12.33
C LEU A 128 9.67 12.30 -13.03
N ALA A 129 9.52 11.12 -12.45
CA ALA A 129 10.24 9.91 -12.80
C ALA A 129 9.37 8.93 -13.61
N SER A 130 9.98 8.22 -14.55
CA SER A 130 9.35 7.15 -15.33
C SER A 130 10.22 5.90 -15.35
N ALA A 131 9.58 4.74 -15.21
CA ALA A 131 10.23 3.44 -15.37
C ALA A 131 10.51 3.10 -16.84
N ARG A 132 9.96 3.86 -17.79
CA ARG A 132 10.10 3.64 -19.23
C ARG A 132 11.20 4.54 -19.79
N HIS A 133 12.22 3.94 -20.38
CA HIS A 133 13.25 4.66 -21.13
C HIS A 133 12.62 5.50 -22.25
N GLY A 134 13.10 6.75 -22.39
CA GLY A 134 12.67 7.67 -23.44
C GLY A 134 11.21 8.12 -23.32
N ALA A 135 10.58 7.99 -22.15
CA ALA A 135 9.25 8.55 -21.91
C ALA A 135 9.25 10.07 -22.18
N ARG A 136 8.20 10.57 -22.85
CA ARG A 136 8.04 11.98 -23.21
C ARG A 136 6.69 12.47 -22.74
N GLY A 137 6.62 13.74 -22.37
CA GLY A 137 5.40 14.41 -21.92
C GLY A 137 5.69 15.83 -21.48
N ALA A 138 4.64 16.63 -21.23
CA ALA A 138 4.78 18.01 -20.76
C ALA A 138 5.58 18.11 -19.44
N CYS A 139 5.48 17.06 -18.61
CA CYS A 139 6.23 16.92 -17.36
C CYS A 139 7.71 16.55 -17.53
N ARG A 140 8.19 16.33 -18.76
CA ARG A 140 9.60 15.98 -19.09
C ARG A 140 10.17 14.90 -18.17
N PRO A 141 9.59 13.69 -18.17
CA PRO A 141 9.94 12.69 -17.17
C PRO A 141 11.37 12.19 -17.33
N VAL A 142 12.05 11.99 -16.21
CA VAL A 142 13.40 11.42 -16.14
C VAL A 142 13.30 9.91 -16.02
N TYR A 143 14.13 9.18 -16.77
CA TYR A 143 14.19 7.73 -16.64
C TYR A 143 14.78 7.34 -15.27
N GLN A 144 14.07 6.50 -14.54
CA GLN A 144 14.45 6.05 -13.22
C GLN A 144 14.24 4.53 -13.07
N PRO A 145 15.29 3.70 -13.22
CA PRO A 145 15.18 2.25 -13.11
C PRO A 145 14.68 1.79 -11.74
N ALA A 146 14.94 2.58 -10.69
CA ALA A 146 14.48 2.29 -9.33
C ALA A 146 12.95 2.12 -9.21
N LEU A 147 12.16 2.68 -10.14
CA LEU A 147 10.72 2.50 -10.19
C LEU A 147 10.27 1.07 -10.50
N SER A 148 11.20 0.23 -10.97
CA SER A 148 10.97 -1.20 -11.20
C SER A 148 11.65 -2.08 -10.16
N SER A 149 12.22 -1.50 -9.10
CA SER A 149 12.87 -2.25 -8.02
C SER A 149 11.86 -2.72 -6.97
N VAL A 150 12.15 -3.86 -6.34
CA VAL A 150 11.38 -4.34 -5.18
C VAL A 150 11.60 -3.44 -3.97
N GLU A 151 12.76 -2.80 -3.88
CA GLU A 151 13.15 -1.91 -2.80
C GLU A 151 12.24 -0.66 -2.71
N LEU A 152 11.64 -0.23 -3.83
CA LEU A 152 10.60 0.80 -3.82
C LEU A 152 9.38 0.36 -3.00
N CYS A 153 8.91 -0.88 -3.20
CA CYS A 153 7.79 -1.46 -2.46
C CYS A 153 8.19 -1.75 -1.00
N GLN A 154 9.43 -2.19 -0.79
CA GLN A 154 9.99 -2.57 0.51
C GLN A 154 9.87 -1.44 1.54
N SER A 155 10.06 -0.18 1.12
CA SER A 155 9.97 1.01 1.97
C SER A 155 8.72 1.02 2.85
N CYS A 156 7.58 0.54 2.34
CA CYS A 156 6.34 0.41 3.12
C CYS A 156 5.98 -1.03 3.44
N HIS A 157 6.24 -1.99 2.54
CA HIS A 157 5.71 -3.34 2.64
C HIS A 157 6.52 -4.30 3.52
N ASN A 158 7.72 -3.90 3.98
CA ASN A 158 8.54 -4.78 4.81
C ASN A 158 8.44 -4.53 6.33
N ALA A 159 7.58 -3.62 6.79
CA ALA A 159 7.32 -3.43 8.22
C ALA A 159 6.83 -4.71 8.94
N HIS A 160 6.31 -5.68 8.17
CA HIS A 160 5.89 -7.00 8.63
C HIS A 160 6.42 -8.13 7.72
N ASN A 161 7.64 -7.94 7.20
CA ASN A 161 8.42 -8.97 6.49
C ASN A 161 7.80 -9.46 5.18
N THR A 162 6.91 -8.70 4.51
CA THR A 162 6.31 -9.15 3.24
C THR A 162 7.36 -9.36 2.16
N VAL A 163 8.37 -8.48 2.08
CA VAL A 163 9.44 -8.60 1.10
C VAL A 163 10.39 -9.73 1.47
N ASP A 164 10.67 -9.92 2.75
CA ASP A 164 11.51 -11.04 3.20
C ASP A 164 10.84 -12.39 2.92
N GLN A 165 9.53 -12.51 3.19
CA GLN A 165 8.72 -13.68 2.79
C GLN A 165 8.76 -13.92 1.27
N TRP A 166 8.81 -12.84 0.47
CA TRP A 166 8.95 -12.95 -0.97
C TRP A 166 10.33 -13.42 -1.39
N ARG A 167 11.40 -12.89 -0.80
CA ARG A 167 12.79 -13.34 -1.04
C ARG A 167 12.96 -14.83 -0.76
N GLU A 168 12.27 -15.35 0.24
CA GLU A 168 12.27 -16.78 0.60
C GLU A 168 11.43 -17.67 -0.35
N SER A 169 10.61 -17.06 -1.22
CA SER A 169 9.70 -17.78 -2.10
C SER A 169 10.36 -18.27 -3.41
N GLU A 170 9.71 -19.21 -4.10
CA GLU A 170 10.09 -19.59 -5.46
C GLU A 170 9.93 -18.43 -6.47
N TRP A 171 8.98 -17.51 -6.21
CA TRP A 171 8.69 -16.39 -7.10
C TRP A 171 9.88 -15.43 -7.21
N SER A 172 10.55 -15.14 -6.09
CA SER A 172 11.77 -14.33 -6.10
C SER A 172 12.91 -15.03 -6.86
N ARG A 173 13.08 -16.34 -6.66
CA ARG A 173 14.07 -17.15 -7.41
C ARG A 173 13.81 -17.17 -8.91
N ARG A 174 12.56 -17.02 -9.33
CA ARG A 174 12.14 -16.93 -10.73
C ARG A 174 12.15 -15.50 -11.29
N GLY A 175 12.57 -14.51 -10.51
CA GLY A 175 12.57 -13.11 -10.90
C GLY A 175 11.18 -12.48 -11.04
N VAL A 176 10.13 -13.12 -10.52
CA VAL A 176 8.77 -12.57 -10.53
C VAL A 176 8.63 -11.63 -9.34
N ASP A 177 8.67 -10.33 -9.62
CA ASP A 177 8.61 -9.27 -8.62
C ASP A 177 7.17 -8.91 -8.20
N CYS A 178 7.05 -7.92 -7.33
CA CYS A 178 5.75 -7.44 -6.84
C CYS A 178 4.87 -6.88 -7.98
N ARG A 179 5.49 -6.22 -8.97
CA ARG A 179 4.79 -5.52 -10.07
C ARG A 179 4.20 -6.51 -11.06
N ALA A 180 4.84 -7.65 -11.29
CA ALA A 180 4.32 -8.69 -12.17
C ALA A 180 2.90 -9.13 -11.78
N CYS A 181 2.59 -9.16 -10.47
CA CYS A 181 1.27 -9.55 -9.96
C CYS A 181 0.39 -8.36 -9.54
N HIS A 182 0.96 -7.33 -8.92
CA HIS A 182 0.20 -6.20 -8.35
C HIS A 182 0.14 -4.98 -9.27
N MET A 183 0.99 -4.89 -10.29
CA MET A 183 0.95 -3.82 -11.30
C MET A 183 1.12 -4.38 -12.73
N PRO A 184 0.36 -5.44 -13.12
CA PRO A 184 0.54 -6.07 -14.41
C PRO A 184 0.32 -5.05 -15.53
N ALA A 185 1.22 -5.04 -16.52
CA ALA A 185 1.22 -4.05 -17.60
C ALA A 185 1.21 -2.58 -17.15
N GLY A 186 1.63 -2.28 -15.91
CA GLY A 186 1.63 -0.92 -15.35
C GLY A 186 0.29 -0.48 -14.76
N ASP A 187 -0.64 -1.40 -14.47
CA ASP A 187 -1.91 -1.10 -13.79
C ASP A 187 -1.66 -0.61 -12.35
N HIS A 188 -2.29 0.51 -11.96
CA HIS A 188 -2.11 1.14 -10.64
C HIS A 188 -3.21 0.81 -9.61
N SER A 189 -4.10 -0.15 -9.90
CA SER A 189 -5.14 -0.60 -8.97
C SER A 189 -4.60 -1.34 -7.76
N SER A 190 -3.41 -1.96 -7.90
CA SER A 190 -2.70 -2.67 -6.83
C SER A 190 -3.61 -3.64 -6.04
N PRO A 191 -4.23 -4.64 -6.70
CA PRO A 191 -5.21 -5.51 -6.07
C PRO A 191 -4.55 -6.35 -4.98
N GLY A 192 -5.33 -6.68 -3.95
CA GLY A 192 -4.87 -7.46 -2.81
C GLY A 192 -6.05 -8.00 -2.04
N ALA A 193 -5.99 -8.04 -0.71
CA ALA A 193 -7.06 -8.61 0.11
C ALA A 193 -8.43 -7.90 0.01
N HIS A 194 -8.48 -6.68 -0.52
CA HIS A 194 -9.75 -5.97 -0.78
C HIS A 194 -10.40 -6.38 -2.11
N ASP A 195 -9.74 -7.23 -2.90
CA ASP A 195 -10.28 -7.84 -4.12
C ASP A 195 -10.47 -9.37 -3.87
N PRO A 196 -11.72 -9.85 -3.76
CA PRO A 196 -12.01 -11.28 -3.58
C PRO A 196 -11.43 -12.16 -4.70
N ARG A 197 -11.29 -11.63 -5.92
CA ARG A 197 -10.73 -12.38 -7.04
C ARG A 197 -9.23 -12.58 -6.84
N ALA A 198 -8.51 -11.59 -6.32
CA ALA A 198 -7.10 -11.72 -5.98
C ALA A 198 -6.87 -12.78 -4.89
N LEU A 199 -7.70 -12.79 -3.84
CA LEU A 199 -7.65 -13.84 -2.80
C LEU A 199 -7.94 -15.23 -3.38
N SER A 200 -8.97 -15.35 -4.21
CA SER A 200 -9.36 -16.62 -4.84
C SER A 200 -8.25 -17.19 -5.72
N ARG A 201 -7.58 -16.35 -6.53
CA ARG A 201 -6.44 -16.80 -7.37
C ARG A 201 -5.23 -17.24 -6.56
N ALA A 202 -5.06 -16.73 -5.34
CA ALA A 202 -3.91 -17.06 -4.51
C ALA A 202 -4.05 -18.38 -3.74
N LEU A 203 -5.28 -18.83 -3.50
CA LEU A 203 -5.61 -19.91 -2.57
C LEU A 203 -6.42 -21.03 -3.22
N GLU A 204 -6.00 -22.25 -2.92
CA GLU A 204 -6.73 -23.47 -3.19
C GLU A 204 -7.26 -24.07 -1.88
N LEU A 205 -8.46 -24.65 -1.95
CA LEU A 205 -9.13 -25.36 -0.87
C LEU A 205 -9.63 -26.69 -1.43
N SER A 206 -9.24 -27.79 -0.81
CA SER A 206 -9.79 -29.12 -1.10
C SER A 206 -10.15 -29.82 0.20
N ALA A 207 -11.25 -30.56 0.20
CA ALA A 207 -11.67 -31.37 1.33
C ALA A 207 -12.09 -32.76 0.85
N ARG A 208 -11.80 -33.79 1.63
CA ARG A 208 -12.16 -35.18 1.34
C ARG A 208 -12.30 -35.96 2.64
N VAL A 209 -13.13 -37.00 2.64
CA VAL A 209 -13.21 -37.95 3.74
C VAL A 209 -12.30 -39.15 3.45
N GLY A 210 -11.56 -39.60 4.47
CA GLY A 210 -10.73 -40.81 4.40
C GLY A 210 -10.23 -41.23 5.77
N ALA A 211 -10.12 -42.54 5.99
CA ALA A 211 -9.67 -43.12 7.26
C ALA A 211 -10.45 -42.60 8.51
N GLY A 212 -11.77 -42.42 8.37
CA GLY A 212 -12.64 -41.98 9.46
C GLY A 212 -12.50 -40.51 9.86
N ALA A 213 -11.88 -39.68 9.01
CA ALA A 213 -11.71 -38.25 9.25
C ALA A 213 -12.01 -37.42 7.99
N LEU A 214 -12.46 -36.19 8.21
CA LEU A 214 -12.47 -35.14 7.20
C LEU A 214 -11.07 -34.54 7.11
N GLN A 215 -10.42 -34.69 5.96
CA GLN A 215 -9.15 -34.03 5.64
C GLN A 215 -9.42 -32.77 4.81
N VAL A 216 -8.95 -31.63 5.28
CA VAL A 216 -8.97 -30.36 4.55
C VAL A 216 -7.56 -29.90 4.26
N VAL A 217 -7.30 -29.50 3.02
CA VAL A 217 -6.03 -28.94 2.57
C VAL A 217 -6.26 -27.52 2.07
N VAL A 218 -5.49 -26.59 2.62
CA VAL A 218 -5.42 -25.19 2.16
C VAL A 218 -4.03 -24.94 1.60
N ARG A 219 -3.93 -24.49 0.35
CA ARG A 219 -2.64 -24.26 -0.32
C ARG A 219 -2.51 -22.83 -0.82
N ASN A 220 -1.35 -22.23 -0.57
CA ASN A 220 -0.97 -20.96 -1.17
C ASN A 220 -0.27 -21.24 -2.50
N ILE A 221 -1.02 -21.12 -3.58
CA ILE A 221 -0.57 -21.46 -4.94
C ILE A 221 -0.15 -20.25 -5.76
N GLY A 222 -0.64 -19.05 -5.41
CA GLY A 222 -0.51 -17.86 -6.25
C GLY A 222 0.15 -16.65 -5.59
N ALA A 223 0.34 -16.64 -4.27
CA ALA A 223 1.04 -15.51 -3.62
C ALA A 223 2.52 -15.82 -3.44
N GLY A 224 3.36 -14.90 -3.92
CA GLY A 224 4.80 -14.91 -3.69
C GLY A 224 5.23 -14.46 -2.29
N HIS A 225 4.35 -14.53 -1.30
CA HIS A 225 4.61 -14.22 0.11
C HIS A 225 3.62 -15.03 0.95
N ASN A 226 3.70 -14.93 2.28
CA ASN A 226 2.78 -15.68 3.15
C ASN A 226 1.34 -15.15 3.03
N ILE A 227 0.34 -15.95 3.41
CA ILE A 227 -1.05 -15.51 3.52
C ILE A 227 -1.56 -15.73 4.95
N PRO A 228 -2.17 -14.72 5.58
CA PRO A 228 -2.22 -13.31 5.16
C PRO A 228 -0.88 -12.59 5.45
N SER A 229 -0.31 -11.84 4.50
CA SER A 229 0.87 -10.97 4.75
C SER A 229 0.50 -9.52 5.08
N GLY A 230 1.50 -8.72 5.44
CA GLY A 230 1.38 -7.33 5.87
C GLY A 230 0.88 -7.22 7.31
N ARG A 231 -0.16 -6.41 7.54
CA ARG A 231 -0.65 -6.10 8.90
C ARG A 231 -0.99 -7.36 9.69
N ARG A 232 -0.47 -7.45 10.92
CA ARG A 232 -0.71 -8.53 11.89
C ARG A 232 -2.15 -8.65 12.40
N SER A 233 -3.02 -7.69 12.07
CA SER A 233 -4.46 -7.79 12.33
C SER A 233 -5.20 -8.64 11.29
N ARG A 234 -4.56 -9.03 10.19
CA ARG A 234 -5.21 -9.86 9.17
C ARG A 234 -5.21 -11.32 9.60
N SER A 235 -6.29 -12.03 9.29
CA SER A 235 -6.38 -13.48 9.43
C SER A 235 -7.00 -14.11 8.19
N LEU A 236 -6.67 -15.37 7.96
CA LEU A 236 -7.42 -16.26 7.10
C LEU A 236 -7.96 -17.38 7.99
N ASP A 237 -9.27 -17.53 8.03
CA ASP A 237 -9.97 -18.44 8.91
C ASP A 237 -10.55 -19.58 8.07
N LEU A 238 -10.16 -20.81 8.39
CA LEU A 238 -10.80 -22.01 7.91
C LEU A 238 -11.90 -22.39 8.92
N VAL A 239 -13.13 -22.52 8.43
CA VAL A 239 -14.32 -22.86 9.22
C VAL A 239 -14.93 -24.11 8.63
N VAL A 240 -15.19 -25.10 9.47
CA VAL A 240 -15.83 -26.36 9.09
C VAL A 240 -17.11 -26.51 9.91
N ASP A 241 -18.26 -26.45 9.24
CA ASP A 241 -19.56 -26.63 9.86
C ASP A 241 -20.07 -28.04 9.55
N PHE A 242 -20.19 -28.90 10.57
CA PHE A 242 -20.67 -30.27 10.46
C PHE A 242 -22.19 -30.36 10.59
N GLN A 243 -22.82 -31.15 9.74
CA GLN A 243 -24.26 -31.42 9.75
C GLN A 243 -24.52 -32.94 9.80
N PRO A 244 -25.57 -33.39 10.53
CA PRO A 244 -26.53 -32.61 11.32
C PRO A 244 -26.04 -32.29 12.74
N SER A 245 -24.84 -32.72 13.13
CA SER A 245 -24.34 -32.59 14.51
C SER A 245 -24.27 -31.14 15.00
N GLY A 246 -24.14 -30.17 14.09
CA GLY A 246 -23.99 -28.75 14.41
C GLY A 246 -22.62 -28.37 14.96
N GLY A 247 -21.65 -29.30 14.96
CA GLY A 247 -20.29 -29.04 15.39
C GLY A 247 -19.60 -28.04 14.46
N VAL A 248 -18.80 -27.13 15.02
CA VAL A 248 -18.04 -26.14 14.25
C VAL A 248 -16.58 -26.19 14.66
N GLU A 249 -15.72 -26.46 13.68
CA GLU A 249 -14.27 -26.51 13.84
C GLU A 249 -13.61 -25.33 13.14
N ARG A 250 -12.50 -24.83 13.70
CA ARG A 250 -11.83 -23.64 13.19
C ARG A 250 -10.31 -23.75 13.25
N PHE A 251 -9.66 -23.30 12.19
CA PHE A 251 -8.22 -23.05 12.18
C PHE A 251 -7.93 -21.66 11.63
N ARG A 252 -7.03 -20.93 12.29
CA ARG A 252 -6.67 -19.56 11.90
C ARG A 252 -5.23 -19.46 11.45
N PHE A 253 -5.02 -19.00 10.22
CA PHE A 253 -3.73 -18.57 9.70
C PHE A 253 -3.52 -17.08 10.01
N ARG A 254 -2.51 -16.76 10.83
CA ARG A 254 -2.19 -15.38 11.19
C ARG A 254 -0.75 -15.23 11.72
N ASN A 255 -0.28 -13.98 11.77
CA ASN A 255 0.92 -13.59 12.51
C ASN A 255 0.49 -12.70 13.69
N PRO A 256 0.48 -13.21 14.94
CA PRO A 256 0.07 -12.44 16.12
C PRO A 256 0.92 -11.18 16.34
N PHE A 257 0.38 -10.19 17.07
CA PHE A 257 1.19 -9.05 17.51
C PHE A 257 2.24 -9.51 18.55
N PRO A 258 3.43 -8.86 18.60
CA PRO A 258 4.35 -9.06 19.71
C PRO A 258 3.63 -8.85 21.06
N GLY A 259 3.76 -9.81 21.97
CA GLY A 259 3.09 -9.78 23.28
C GLY A 259 1.65 -10.32 23.32
N GLU A 260 1.01 -10.62 22.19
CA GLU A 260 -0.34 -11.21 22.14
C GLU A 260 -0.33 -12.71 22.52
N GLY A 261 0.85 -13.35 22.50
CA GLY A 261 0.97 -14.80 22.59
C GLY A 261 0.57 -15.51 21.30
N GLY A 262 0.77 -16.83 21.27
CA GLY A 262 0.51 -17.67 20.09
C GLY A 262 1.67 -17.71 19.09
N VAL A 263 1.60 -18.69 18.19
CA VAL A 263 2.61 -18.93 17.15
C VAL A 263 2.17 -18.32 15.81
N ASN A 264 3.14 -17.97 14.97
CA ASN A 264 2.85 -17.59 13.60
C ASN A 264 2.34 -18.80 12.81
N THR A 265 1.10 -18.73 12.34
CA THR A 265 0.42 -19.78 11.58
C THR A 265 0.13 -19.35 10.14
N GLN A 266 0.68 -18.23 9.66
CA GLN A 266 0.53 -17.83 8.26
C GLN A 266 0.86 -18.99 7.31
N LEU A 267 0.17 -19.06 6.17
CA LEU A 267 0.41 -20.04 5.13
C LEU A 267 1.54 -19.56 4.20
N PRO A 268 2.75 -20.15 4.22
CA PRO A 268 3.85 -19.66 3.41
C PRO A 268 3.65 -19.87 1.91
N SER A 269 4.36 -19.11 1.09
CA SER A 269 4.31 -19.23 -0.37
C SER A 269 4.61 -20.65 -0.85
N GLY A 270 3.76 -21.19 -1.72
CA GLY A 270 3.91 -22.54 -2.28
C GLY A 270 3.64 -23.69 -1.30
N LYS A 271 3.29 -23.39 -0.04
CA LYS A 271 3.04 -24.42 0.99
C LYS A 271 1.55 -24.73 1.14
N ALA A 272 1.30 -25.92 1.68
CA ALA A 272 -0.02 -26.39 2.05
C ALA A 272 -0.10 -26.63 3.55
N ARG A 273 -1.29 -26.43 4.12
CA ARG A 273 -1.66 -26.89 5.46
C ARG A 273 -2.72 -27.96 5.32
N VAL A 274 -2.44 -29.12 5.91
CA VAL A 274 -3.37 -30.25 6.01
C VAL A 274 -3.92 -30.28 7.44
N LEU A 275 -5.24 -30.35 7.58
CA LEU A 275 -5.95 -30.43 8.84
C LEU A 275 -6.92 -31.61 8.75
N ASN A 276 -7.05 -32.36 9.85
CA ASN A 276 -7.90 -33.53 9.91
C ASN A 276 -8.80 -33.41 11.14
N TRP A 277 -10.08 -33.70 10.97
CA TRP A 277 -11.05 -33.77 12.05
C TRP A 277 -11.77 -35.12 12.02
N PRO A 278 -11.92 -35.81 13.16
CA PRO A 278 -12.74 -37.01 13.24
C PRO A 278 -14.16 -36.74 12.74
N LEU A 279 -14.77 -37.71 12.06
CA LEU A 279 -16.16 -37.59 11.66
C LEU A 279 -17.05 -37.69 12.92
N PRO A 280 -17.98 -36.75 13.13
CA PRO A 280 -18.85 -36.77 14.30
C PRO A 280 -19.92 -37.88 14.25
N SER A 281 -20.14 -38.46 13.07
CA SER A 281 -21.17 -39.49 12.81
C SER A 281 -20.78 -40.35 11.60
N ALA A 282 -21.40 -41.52 11.48
CA ALA A 282 -21.20 -42.44 10.37
C ALA A 282 -21.68 -41.86 9.02
N THR A 283 -22.67 -40.99 9.04
CA THR A 283 -23.19 -40.26 7.88
C THR A 283 -23.33 -38.79 8.21
N GLY A 284 -23.06 -37.91 7.24
CA GLY A 284 -23.21 -36.47 7.43
C GLY A 284 -22.61 -35.66 6.32
N SER A 285 -22.52 -34.35 6.54
CA SER A 285 -21.84 -33.45 5.63
C SER A 285 -21.05 -32.40 6.40
N ALA A 286 -20.06 -31.82 5.72
CA ALA A 286 -19.27 -30.71 6.24
C ALA A 286 -19.20 -29.61 5.20
N ARG A 287 -19.64 -28.41 5.60
CA ARG A 287 -19.43 -27.18 4.82
C ARG A 287 -18.10 -26.56 5.23
N VAL A 288 -17.15 -26.49 4.31
CA VAL A 288 -15.79 -26.01 4.55
C VAL A 288 -15.60 -24.65 3.88
N ARG A 289 -15.31 -23.62 4.67
CA ARG A 289 -15.22 -22.23 4.23
C ARG A 289 -13.86 -21.64 4.58
N LEU A 290 -13.27 -20.94 3.63
CA LEU A 290 -12.05 -20.17 3.83
C LEU A 290 -12.39 -18.68 3.75
N ILE A 291 -12.20 -17.96 4.86
CA ILE A 291 -12.68 -16.59 5.03
C ILE A 291 -11.51 -15.67 5.40
N PHE A 292 -11.29 -14.62 4.62
CA PHE A 292 -10.29 -13.59 4.95
C PHE A 292 -10.91 -12.51 5.86
N GLN A 293 -10.20 -12.13 6.91
CA GLN A 293 -10.62 -11.07 7.82
C GLN A 293 -9.53 -10.00 8.01
N PHE A 294 -9.94 -8.73 8.09
CA PHE A 294 -9.04 -7.60 8.33
C PHE A 294 -8.75 -7.34 9.82
N ARG A 295 -9.61 -7.88 10.69
CA ARG A 295 -9.41 -8.00 12.13
C ARG A 295 -9.73 -9.44 12.54
N PRO A 296 -8.94 -10.06 13.42
CA PRO A 296 -9.23 -11.41 13.85
C PRO A 296 -10.50 -11.43 14.71
N GLY A 297 -11.33 -12.46 14.55
CA GLY A 297 -12.51 -12.67 15.41
C GLY A 297 -13.71 -11.81 15.03
N GLN A 298 -13.73 -11.20 13.84
CA GLN A 298 -14.95 -10.60 13.33
C GLN A 298 -15.97 -11.69 12.98
N ARG A 299 -17.26 -11.32 12.96
CA ARG A 299 -18.32 -12.20 12.45
C ARG A 299 -17.96 -12.63 11.03
N ASP A 300 -18.16 -13.91 10.73
CA ASP A 300 -17.87 -14.50 9.41
C ASP A 300 -18.54 -13.71 8.25
N SER A 301 -19.75 -13.19 8.48
CA SER A 301 -20.50 -12.39 7.51
C SER A 301 -19.87 -11.04 7.15
N VAL A 302 -18.90 -10.57 7.94
CA VAL A 302 -18.13 -9.35 7.66
C VAL A 302 -16.84 -9.67 6.89
N GLY A 303 -16.38 -10.92 6.95
CA GLY A 303 -15.21 -11.39 6.23
C GLY A 303 -15.46 -11.56 4.73
N THR A 304 -14.39 -11.72 3.98
CA THR A 304 -14.46 -12.06 2.55
C THR A 304 -14.38 -13.57 2.39
N LEU A 305 -15.44 -14.20 1.90
CA LEU A 305 -15.41 -15.60 1.51
C LEU A 305 -14.45 -15.77 0.32
N VAL A 306 -13.42 -16.61 0.51
CA VAL A 306 -12.37 -16.85 -0.49
C VAL A 306 -12.66 -18.12 -1.28
N ARG A 307 -12.94 -19.22 -0.57
CA ARG A 307 -13.27 -20.53 -1.14
C ARG A 307 -14.29 -21.22 -0.24
N GLU A 308 -15.09 -22.08 -0.85
CA GLU A 308 -16.06 -22.93 -0.16
C GLU A 308 -16.18 -24.26 -0.89
N CYS A 309 -16.37 -25.34 -0.15
CA CYS A 309 -16.79 -26.63 -0.67
C CYS A 309 -17.64 -27.37 0.39
N THR A 310 -18.42 -28.35 -0.06
CA THR A 310 -19.15 -29.27 0.80
C THR A 310 -18.66 -30.68 0.53
N VAL A 311 -18.51 -31.47 1.58
CA VAL A 311 -18.14 -32.88 1.48
C VAL A 311 -19.14 -33.69 2.28
N ASP A 312 -19.69 -34.72 1.66
CA ASP A 312 -20.62 -35.66 2.26
C ASP A 312 -19.89 -36.99 2.56
N TRP A 313 -20.39 -37.74 3.54
CA TRP A 313 -19.98 -39.12 3.83
C TRP A 313 -21.14 -39.95 4.38
#